data_AF-W1Y717-F1
#
_entry.id   AF-W1Y717-F1
#
_cell.length_a   1.000
_cell.length_b   1.000
_cell.length_c   1.000
_cell.angle_alpha   90.00
_cell.angle_beta   90.00
_cell.angle_gamma   90.00
#
_symmetry.space_group_name_H-M   'P 1'
#
loop_
_entity.id
_entity.type
_entity.pdbx_description
1 polymer ?
#
loop_
_entity_poly.entity_id
_entity_poly.type
_entity_poly.pdbx_seq_one_letter_code
_entity_poly.pdbx_strand_id
1 'polypeptide(L)'
;VEQAAFAPTTIVPGISFSPDRMLQGRLFSYADAQRYRLGANYHQIPVNAPKCPVNSYHRDGQGRVDGNHGSTIGYAPNSFGEWAEQPEFKNPPLDVSGPAYQYDFYEDDSDF
;
A
#
# COMPACT_ATOMS: atom_id res chain seq x y z
N VAL A 1 -4.59 21.71 -0.52
CA VAL A 1 -5.66 20.68 -0.43
C VAL A 1 -5.63 19.76 -1.65
N GLU A 2 -5.60 20.29 -2.87
CA GLU A 2 -5.60 19.54 -4.15
C GLU A 2 -4.61 18.37 -4.28
N GLN A 3 -3.44 18.45 -3.64
CA GLN A 3 -2.41 17.41 -3.71
C GLN A 3 -2.53 16.33 -2.64
N ALA A 4 -3.58 16.38 -1.80
CA ALA A 4 -3.83 15.32 -0.85
C ALA A 4 -4.14 13.99 -1.56
N ALA A 5 -3.57 12.91 -1.03
CA ALA A 5 -3.73 11.55 -1.52
C ALA A 5 -4.14 10.65 -0.36
N PHE A 6 -5.34 10.06 -0.44
CA PHE A 6 -5.84 9.09 0.53
C PHE A 6 -6.01 7.75 -0.17
N ALA A 7 -5.38 6.70 0.32
CA ALA A 7 -5.54 5.35 -0.20
C ALA A 7 -6.05 4.43 0.92
N PRO A 8 -7.07 3.59 0.68
CA PRO A 8 -7.51 2.60 1.66
C PRO A 8 -6.39 1.64 2.08
N THR A 9 -5.38 1.44 1.24
CA THR A 9 -4.20 0.61 1.54
C THR A 9 -3.25 1.20 2.57
N THR A 10 -3.36 2.49 2.91
CA THR A 10 -2.52 3.13 3.94
C THR A 10 -3.06 2.81 5.34
N ILE A 11 -2.92 1.54 5.73
CA ILE A 11 -3.29 1.02 7.05
C ILE A 11 -2.09 1.00 8.01
N VAL A 12 -2.39 0.77 9.29
CA VAL A 12 -1.39 0.62 10.37
C VAL A 12 -1.58 -0.74 11.07
N PRO A 13 -0.53 -1.29 11.70
CA PRO A 13 -0.66 -2.53 12.47
C PRO A 13 -1.83 -2.47 13.45
N GLY A 14 -2.66 -3.52 13.44
CA GLY A 14 -3.91 -3.60 14.22
C GLY A 14 -5.19 -3.24 13.44
N ILE A 15 -5.08 -2.66 12.24
CA ILE A 15 -6.21 -2.41 11.33
C ILE A 15 -5.93 -3.12 10.00
N SER A 16 -6.91 -3.87 9.48
CA SER A 16 -6.77 -4.63 8.23
C SER A 16 -8.06 -4.60 7.41
N PHE A 17 -8.08 -5.32 6.29
CA PHE A 17 -9.16 -5.33 5.31
C PHE A 17 -10.13 -6.50 5.54
N SER A 18 -11.36 -6.32 5.08
CA SER A 18 -12.35 -7.39 4.93
C SER A 18 -12.36 -7.93 3.48
N PRO A 19 -12.95 -9.11 3.24
CA PRO A 19 -13.16 -9.65 1.89
C PRO A 19 -14.29 -8.96 1.10
N ASP A 20 -14.69 -7.73 1.48
CA ASP A 20 -15.67 -6.93 0.75
C ASP A 20 -15.16 -6.65 -0.68
N ARG A 21 -15.93 -7.06 -1.70
CA ARG A 21 -15.56 -6.94 -3.12
C ARG A 21 -15.28 -5.49 -3.54
N MET A 22 -16.05 -4.53 -3.01
CA MET A 22 -15.85 -3.11 -3.29
C MET A 22 -14.59 -2.59 -2.62
N LEU A 23 -14.33 -3.00 -1.38
CA LEU A 23 -13.08 -2.65 -0.70
C LEU A 23 -11.86 -3.19 -1.46
N GLN A 24 -11.90 -4.47 -1.87
CA GLN A 24 -10.81 -5.13 -2.59
C GLN A 24 -10.44 -4.38 -3.89
N GLY A 25 -11.43 -3.92 -4.66
CA GLY A 25 -11.16 -3.09 -5.85
C GLY A 25 -10.44 -1.78 -5.49
N ARG A 26 -10.89 -1.11 -4.42
CA ARG A 26 -10.30 0.16 -3.97
C ARG A 26 -8.88 0.02 -3.44
N LEU A 27 -8.46 -1.17 -3.00
CA LEU A 27 -7.09 -1.40 -2.55
C LEU A 27 -6.07 -1.13 -3.67
N PHE A 28 -6.44 -1.44 -4.91
CA PHE A 28 -5.59 -1.15 -6.07
C PHE A 28 -5.80 0.27 -6.60
N SER A 29 -7.05 0.67 -6.85
CA SER A 29 -7.37 1.82 -7.70
C SER A 29 -6.80 3.16 -7.19
N TYR A 30 -6.77 3.38 -5.88
CA TYR A 30 -6.36 4.70 -5.34
C TYR A 30 -4.88 4.98 -5.53
N ALA A 31 -4.02 4.01 -5.20
CA ALA A 31 -2.58 4.16 -5.34
C ALA A 31 -2.18 4.33 -6.82
N ASP A 32 -2.86 3.62 -7.71
CA ASP A 32 -2.67 3.75 -9.15
C ASP A 32 -3.05 5.15 -9.66
N ALA A 33 -4.28 5.60 -9.36
CA ALA A 33 -4.76 6.92 -9.74
C ALA A 33 -3.88 8.06 -9.18
N GLN A 34 -3.33 7.90 -7.97
CA GLN A 34 -2.44 8.89 -7.36
C GLN A 34 -1.09 8.98 -8.06
N ARG A 35 -0.51 7.85 -8.48
CA ARG A 35 0.75 7.86 -9.24
C ARG A 35 0.59 8.61 -10.56
N TYR A 36 -0.53 8.43 -11.25
CA TYR A 36 -0.82 9.18 -12.47
C TYR A 36 -1.04 10.67 -12.17
N ARG A 37 -1.88 11.01 -11.19
CA ARG A 37 -2.28 12.40 -10.90
C ARG A 37 -1.17 13.26 -10.28
N LEU A 38 -0.32 12.68 -9.43
CA LEU A 38 0.65 13.40 -8.61
C LEU A 38 2.11 12.95 -8.82
N GLY A 39 2.33 11.90 -9.62
CA GLY A 39 3.65 11.30 -9.85
C GLY A 39 4.00 10.18 -8.87
N ALA A 40 5.01 9.38 -9.21
CA ALA A 40 5.43 8.23 -8.39
C ALA A 40 5.89 8.61 -6.97
N ASN A 41 6.47 9.81 -6.82
CA ASN A 41 7.00 10.34 -5.58
C ASN A 41 6.00 11.22 -4.81
N TYR A 42 4.68 11.07 -5.02
CA TYR A 42 3.65 11.90 -4.37
C TYR A 42 3.67 11.85 -2.83
N HIS A 43 4.25 10.79 -2.25
CA HIS A 43 4.46 10.63 -0.81
C HIS A 43 5.44 11.66 -0.22
N GLN A 44 6.26 12.31 -1.05
CA GLN A 44 7.18 13.38 -0.62
C GLN A 44 6.49 14.74 -0.47
N ILE A 45 5.27 14.89 -1.00
CA ILE A 45 4.49 16.13 -0.84
C ILE A 45 4.14 16.28 0.65
N PRO A 46 4.37 17.44 1.30
CA PRO A 46 4.28 17.58 2.75
C PRO A 46 2.96 17.12 3.40
N VAL A 47 1.84 17.22 2.69
CA VAL A 47 0.53 16.77 3.20
C VAL A 47 0.37 15.25 3.20
N ASN A 48 1.10 14.55 2.32
CA ASN A 48 1.09 13.09 2.20
C ASN A 48 2.28 12.44 2.94
N ALA A 49 3.24 13.25 3.38
CA ALA A 49 4.42 12.78 4.06
C ALA A 49 4.07 12.23 5.46
N PRO A 50 4.52 11.02 5.80
CA PRO A 50 4.33 10.45 7.13
C PRO A 50 5.13 11.23 8.17
N LYS A 51 4.60 11.26 9.40
CA LYS A 51 5.22 11.93 10.56
C LYS A 51 6.00 10.98 11.47
N CYS A 52 6.14 9.73 11.06
CA CYS A 52 6.91 8.69 11.75
C CYS A 52 8.17 8.34 10.93
N PRO A 53 9.14 7.61 11.51
CA PRO A 53 10.30 7.13 10.75
C PRO A 53 9.85 6.31 9.53
N VAL A 54 10.43 6.62 8.37
CA VAL A 54 10.18 5.88 7.12
C VAL A 54 11.49 5.41 6.54
N ASN A 55 11.54 4.11 6.27
CA ASN A 55 12.62 3.48 5.53
C ASN A 55 12.05 2.69 4.35
N SER A 56 11.39 3.38 3.41
CA SER A 56 10.82 2.76 2.22
C SER A 56 11.91 2.38 1.24
N TYR A 57 11.82 1.20 0.63
CA TYR A 57 12.82 0.69 -0.31
C TYR A 57 12.82 1.38 -1.69
N HIS A 58 11.82 2.21 -2.01
CA HIS A 58 11.68 2.83 -3.33
C HIS A 58 12.85 3.75 -3.67
N ARG A 59 13.32 3.66 -4.93
CA ARG A 59 14.41 4.45 -5.52
C ARG A 59 13.91 5.28 -6.70
N ASP A 60 14.58 6.40 -6.94
CA ASP A 60 14.47 7.22 -8.14
C ASP A 60 13.03 7.74 -8.41
N GLY A 61 12.60 7.78 -9.67
CA GLY A 61 11.35 8.38 -10.11
C GLY A 61 11.45 9.88 -10.35
N GLN A 62 10.50 10.41 -11.11
CA GLN A 62 10.45 11.83 -11.45
C GLN A 62 10.32 12.69 -10.19
N GLY A 63 11.10 13.78 -10.12
CA GLY A 63 10.99 14.78 -9.07
C GLY A 63 11.40 14.30 -7.67
N ARG A 64 12.34 13.36 -7.56
CA ARG A 64 12.89 12.89 -6.27
C ARG A 64 13.68 14.01 -5.58
N VAL A 65 13.30 14.39 -4.36
CA VAL A 65 13.92 15.52 -3.61
C VAL A 65 14.34 15.21 -2.17
N ASP A 66 14.21 13.96 -1.73
CA ASP A 66 14.46 13.49 -0.35
C ASP A 66 15.88 12.91 -0.12
N GLY A 67 16.78 13.03 -1.09
CA GLY A 67 18.11 12.43 -1.06
C GLY A 67 18.18 10.96 -1.50
N ASN A 68 17.07 10.32 -1.85
CA ASN A 68 17.02 8.98 -2.49
C ASN A 68 17.75 7.87 -1.70
N HIS A 69 17.79 7.97 -0.37
CA HIS A 69 18.67 7.22 0.55
C HIS A 69 20.12 7.05 0.05
N GLY A 70 20.69 8.08 -0.58
CA GLY A 70 22.11 8.20 -0.89
C GLY A 70 22.72 6.97 -1.54
N SER A 71 23.86 6.52 -1.00
CA SER A 71 24.60 5.34 -1.47
C SER A 71 24.18 4.04 -0.79
N THR A 72 23.06 4.01 -0.05
CA THR A 72 22.58 2.78 0.57
C THR A 72 22.31 1.74 -0.51
N ILE A 73 22.63 0.48 -0.23
CA ILE A 73 22.40 -0.62 -1.16
C ILE A 73 20.92 -0.69 -1.58
N GLY A 74 20.65 -1.07 -2.82
CA GLY A 74 19.29 -1.13 -3.38
C GLY A 74 18.80 -2.56 -3.59
N TYR A 75 19.15 -3.51 -2.71
CA TYR A 75 18.71 -4.91 -2.79
C TYR A 75 18.50 -5.55 -1.40
N ALA A 76 17.59 -6.52 -1.33
CA ALA A 76 17.35 -7.39 -0.19
C ALA A 76 17.07 -8.82 -0.68
N PRO A 77 17.50 -9.89 0.03
CA PRO A 77 18.29 -9.88 1.26
C PRO A 77 19.75 -9.43 1.02
N ASN A 78 20.40 -8.90 2.05
CA ASN A 78 21.79 -8.44 1.99
C ASN A 78 22.52 -8.68 3.33
N SER A 79 23.85 -8.64 3.30
CA SER A 79 24.71 -8.87 4.47
C SER A 79 24.94 -7.64 5.35
N PHE A 80 24.32 -6.50 5.02
CA PHE A 80 24.53 -5.22 5.71
C PHE A 80 23.39 -4.88 6.68
N GLY A 81 22.34 -5.70 6.72
CA GLY A 81 21.17 -5.48 7.59
C GLY A 81 20.23 -4.39 7.09
N GLU A 82 20.40 -3.92 5.85
CA GLU A 82 19.51 -2.91 5.26
C GLU A 82 18.20 -3.55 4.80
N TRP A 83 17.12 -2.78 4.84
CA TRP A 83 15.79 -3.21 4.36
C TRP A 83 15.22 -4.47 5.04
N ALA A 84 15.55 -4.64 6.33
CA ALA A 84 15.03 -5.76 7.11
C ALA A 84 13.50 -5.74 7.21
N GLU A 85 12.88 -6.89 7.00
CA GLU A 85 11.46 -7.09 7.26
C GLU A 85 11.14 -7.09 8.76
N GLN A 86 9.88 -6.83 9.10
CA GLN A 86 9.39 -6.78 10.48
C GLN A 86 8.30 -7.86 10.67
N PRO A 87 8.68 -9.13 10.90
CA PRO A 87 7.73 -10.24 10.98
C PRO A 87 6.74 -10.14 12.16
N GLU A 88 7.06 -9.34 13.18
CA GLU A 88 6.19 -9.05 14.32
C GLU A 88 4.87 -8.36 13.94
N PHE A 89 4.79 -7.73 12.76
CA PHE A 89 3.57 -7.09 12.26
C PHE A 89 2.80 -7.95 11.26
N LYS A 90 3.11 -9.24 11.16
CA LYS A 90 2.43 -10.18 10.26
C LYS A 90 0.97 -10.37 10.69
N ASN A 91 0.05 -10.17 9.74
CA ASN A 91 -1.37 -10.46 9.95
C ASN A 91 -1.63 -11.97 10.14
N PRO A 92 -2.65 -12.34 10.93
CA PRO A 92 -3.08 -13.73 11.03
C PRO A 92 -3.61 -14.24 9.68
N PRO A 93 -3.60 -15.57 9.45
CA PRO A 93 -4.20 -16.15 8.25
C PRO A 93 -5.71 -15.92 8.21
N LEU A 94 -6.26 -15.80 7.00
CA LEU A 94 -7.70 -15.81 6.74
C LEU A 94 -8.04 -17.13 6.06
N ASP A 95 -8.97 -17.88 6.65
CA ASP A 95 -9.45 -19.13 6.05
C ASP A 95 -10.32 -18.82 4.83
N VAL A 96 -10.11 -19.58 3.74
CA VAL A 96 -10.84 -19.42 2.47
C VAL A 96 -11.37 -20.78 2.03
N SER A 97 -12.60 -20.81 1.49
CA SER A 97 -13.28 -22.00 1.01
C SER A 97 -13.99 -21.75 -0.31
N GLY A 98 -14.12 -22.80 -1.13
CA GLY A 98 -14.79 -22.74 -2.44
C GLY A 98 -13.83 -22.50 -3.61
N PRO A 99 -14.30 -22.70 -4.85
CA PRO A 99 -13.50 -22.46 -6.05
C PRO A 99 -13.26 -20.96 -6.29
N ALA A 100 -12.14 -20.63 -6.96
CA ALA A 100 -11.97 -19.30 -7.54
C ALA A 100 -12.94 -19.15 -8.72
N TYR A 101 -14.02 -18.41 -8.53
CA TYR A 101 -15.08 -18.25 -9.52
C TYR A 101 -15.65 -16.81 -9.49
N GLN A 102 -16.27 -16.39 -10.59
CA GLN A 102 -17.06 -15.15 -10.61
C GLN A 102 -18.45 -15.45 -10.06
N TYR A 103 -18.55 -15.49 -8.73
CA TYR A 103 -19.81 -15.71 -8.03
C TYR A 103 -20.83 -14.61 -8.36
N ASP A 104 -22.05 -15.02 -8.69
CA ASP A 104 -23.17 -14.09 -8.79
C ASP A 104 -23.42 -13.46 -7.42
N PHE A 105 -23.54 -12.14 -7.39
CA PHE A 105 -23.80 -11.42 -6.14
C PHE A 105 -25.28 -11.47 -5.76
N TYR A 106 -26.18 -11.55 -6.76
CA TYR A 106 -27.63 -11.50 -6.52
C TYR A 106 -28.18 -12.78 -5.88
N GLU A 107 -27.43 -13.88 -5.85
CA GLU A 107 -27.82 -15.11 -5.16
C GLU A 107 -27.77 -14.96 -3.63
N ASP A 108 -26.89 -14.08 -3.12
CA ASP A 108 -26.68 -13.83 -1.69
C ASP A 108 -27.29 -12.49 -1.23
N ASP A 109 -27.90 -11.75 -2.16
CA ASP A 109 -28.45 -10.42 -1.88
C ASP A 109 -29.89 -10.53 -1.34
N SER A 110 -30.14 -9.88 -0.21
CA SER A 110 -31.46 -9.81 0.44
C SER A 110 -31.96 -8.37 0.43
N ASP A 111 -31.75 -7.70 -0.69
CA ASP A 111 -32.45 -6.48 -1.01
C ASP A 111 -33.96 -6.81 -1.02
N PHE A 112 -34.66 -6.37 0.04
CA PHE A 112 -36.11 -6.50 0.38
C PHE A 112 -36.53 -7.66 1.28
#